data_AF-A0A6I1JG56-F1
#
_entry.id   AF-A0A6I1JG56-F1
#
_cell.length_a   1.000
_cell.length_b   1.000
_cell.length_c   1.000
_cell.angle_alpha   90.00
_cell.angle_beta   90.00
_cell.angle_gamma   90.00
#
_symmetry.space_group_name_H-M   'P 1'
#
loop_
_entity.id
_entity.type
_entity.pdbx_description
1 polymer ?
#
loop_
_entity_poly.entity_id
_entity_poly.type
_entity_poly.pdbx_seq_one_letter_code
_entity_poly.pdbx_strand_id
1 'polypeptide(L)'
;MATLKIAIVPVTPFEQNCSIVWDDDTKKAAIVDPGGDLARIQGAIADLKVIPEKILLTHGHIDHAGGAAELAELLSIPIEGSHEADATLLANLAAQSAWPASVR
;
A
#
# COMPACT_ATOMS: atom_id res chain seq x y z
N MET A 1 -22.35 8.13 -14.32
CA MET A 1 -21.15 7.28 -14.47
C MET A 1 -20.29 7.55 -13.26
N ALA A 2 -19.81 6.50 -12.59
CA ALA A 2 -18.84 6.61 -11.50
C ALA A 2 -17.59 7.37 -12.01
N THR A 3 -17.20 8.44 -11.33
CA THR A 3 -15.99 9.20 -11.67
C THR A 3 -14.87 8.73 -10.77
N LEU A 4 -13.95 7.94 -11.32
CA LEU A 4 -12.76 7.51 -10.57
C LEU A 4 -11.74 8.64 -10.50
N LYS A 5 -11.18 8.84 -9.31
CA LYS A 5 -10.07 9.74 -9.05
C LYS A 5 -8.91 8.99 -8.42
N ILE A 6 -7.72 9.57 -8.54
CA ILE A 6 -6.48 9.02 -8.00
C ILE A 6 -5.64 10.12 -7.38
N ALA A 7 -4.98 9.79 -6.28
CA ALA A 7 -3.94 10.58 -5.66
C ALA A 7 -2.72 9.68 -5.43
N ILE A 8 -1.53 10.24 -5.62
CA ILE A 8 -0.28 9.53 -5.40
C ILE A 8 0.36 10.08 -4.12
N VAL A 9 0.75 9.16 -3.24
CA VAL A 9 1.42 9.43 -1.98
C VAL A 9 2.78 8.73 -2.05
N PRO A 10 3.87 9.47 -2.34
CA PRO A 10 5.21 8.89 -2.30
C PRO A 10 5.58 8.43 -0.90
N VAL A 11 6.01 7.18 -0.78
CA VAL A 11 6.38 6.52 0.48
C VAL A 11 7.70 5.77 0.35
N THR A 12 8.30 5.47 1.50
CA THR A 12 9.58 4.80 1.68
C THR A 12 10.77 5.60 1.13
N PRO A 13 12.02 5.20 1.45
CA PRO A 13 13.21 5.79 0.83
C PRO A 13 13.32 5.58 -0.69
N PHE A 14 12.51 4.69 -1.27
CA PHE A 14 12.48 4.43 -2.72
C PHE A 14 11.58 5.40 -3.49
N GLU A 15 10.88 6.31 -2.81
CA GLU A 15 9.86 7.16 -3.41
C GLU A 15 8.80 6.35 -4.18
N GLN A 16 8.47 5.17 -3.64
CA GLN A 16 7.45 4.29 -4.19
C GLN A 16 6.08 4.98 -4.16
N ASN A 17 5.30 4.79 -5.21
CA ASN A 17 4.01 5.45 -5.40
C ASN A 17 2.86 4.66 -4.79
N CYS A 18 2.57 4.88 -3.50
CA CYS A 18 1.31 4.41 -2.93
C CYS A 18 0.16 5.23 -3.54
N SER A 19 -0.83 4.55 -4.12
CA SER A 19 -1.95 5.21 -4.79
C SER A 19 -3.24 5.08 -3.99
N ILE A 20 -3.98 6.17 -3.85
CA ILE A 20 -5.33 6.18 -3.31
C ILE A 20 -6.28 6.36 -4.49
N VAL A 21 -7.01 5.31 -4.84
CA VAL A 21 -7.99 5.32 -5.95
C VAL A 21 -9.38 5.28 -5.35
N TRP A 22 -10.26 6.20 -5.76
CA TRP A 22 -11.62 6.25 -5.21
C TRP A 22 -12.67 6.62 -6.24
N ASP A 23 -13.90 6.23 -5.95
CA ASP A 23 -15.09 6.72 -6.64
C ASP A 23 -15.53 8.06 -6.05
N ASP A 24 -15.64 9.11 -6.86
CA ASP A 24 -15.87 10.48 -6.39
C ASP A 24 -17.26 10.68 -5.78
N ASP A 25 -18.24 9.85 -6.14
CA ASP A 25 -19.62 9.93 -5.65
C ASP A 25 -19.76 9.28 -4.27
N THR A 26 -19.27 8.05 -4.11
CA THR A 26 -19.40 7.27 -2.87
C THR A 26 -18.25 7.48 -1.89
N LYS A 27 -17.13 8.05 -2.36
CA LYS A 27 -15.87 8.20 -1.62
C LYS A 27 -15.20 6.89 -1.21
N LYS A 28 -15.71 5.73 -1.64
CA LYS A 28 -15.09 4.43 -1.40
C LYS A 28 -13.73 4.35 -2.10
N ALA A 29 -12.71 3.93 -1.38
CA ALA A 29 -11.33 3.94 -1.82
C ALA A 29 -10.66 2.57 -1.69
N ALA A 30 -9.78 2.29 -2.64
CA ALA A 30 -8.76 1.26 -2.53
C ALA A 30 -7.40 1.95 -2.33
N ILE A 31 -6.61 1.43 -1.39
CA ILE A 31 -5.23 1.86 -1.16
C ILE A 31 -4.31 0.87 -1.86
N VAL A 32 -3.49 1.33 -2.79
CA VAL A 32 -2.63 0.47 -3.61
C VAL A 32 -1.19 0.62 -3.14
N ASP A 33 -0.54 -0.52 -2.86
CA ASP A 33 0.87 -0.64 -2.48
C ASP A 33 1.32 0.29 -1.33
N PRO A 34 0.73 0.19 -0.12
CA PRO A 34 1.17 0.94 1.05
C PRO A 34 2.46 0.36 1.64
N GLY A 35 3.60 0.61 1.00
CA GLY A 35 4.89 0.04 1.40
C GLY A 35 5.49 0.57 2.69
N GLY A 36 5.10 1.77 3.14
CA GLY A 36 5.58 2.40 4.36
C GLY A 36 4.97 3.77 4.59
N ASP A 37 5.54 4.55 5.51
CA ASP A 37 5.10 5.92 5.86
C ASP A 37 3.59 6.05 6.13
N LEU A 38 3.02 5.11 6.90
CA LEU A 38 1.57 4.96 7.08
C LEU A 38 0.87 6.23 7.59
N ALA A 39 1.53 7.01 8.44
CA ALA A 39 1.00 8.29 8.91
C ALA A 39 0.74 9.28 7.76
N ARG A 40 1.58 9.28 6.73
CA ARG A 40 1.39 10.09 5.53
C ARG A 40 0.20 9.60 4.71
N ILE A 41 0.06 8.28 4.55
CA ILE A 41 -1.08 7.67 3.86
C ILE A 41 -2.38 8.00 4.59
N GLN A 42 -2.42 7.85 5.92
CA GLN A 42 -3.59 8.18 6.75
C GLN A 42 -3.94 9.68 6.66
N GLY A 43 -2.94 10.56 6.66
CA GLY A 43 -3.14 11.99 6.43
C GLY A 43 -3.79 12.26 5.07
N ALA A 44 -3.29 11.65 4.00
CA ALA A 44 -3.87 11.79 2.67
C ALA A 44 -5.31 11.23 2.59
N ILE A 45 -5.60 10.09 3.23
CA ILE A 45 -6.96 9.53 3.33
C ILE A 45 -7.90 10.55 4.00
N ALA A 46 -7.46 11.16 5.11
CA ALA A 46 -8.25 12.14 5.85
C ALA A 46 -8.48 13.43 5.04
N ASP A 47 -7.45 13.95 4.38
CA ASP A 47 -7.52 15.17 3.56
C ASP A 47 -8.45 14.99 2.35
N LEU A 48 -8.37 13.83 1.70
CA LEU A 48 -9.22 13.47 0.56
C LEU A 48 -10.66 13.12 0.98
N LYS A 49 -10.90 12.89 2.28
CA LYS A 49 -12.19 12.48 2.86
C LYS A 49 -12.75 11.22 2.20
N VAL A 50 -11.88 10.25 1.96
CA VAL A 50 -12.23 8.96 1.36
C VAL A 50 -12.46 7.89 2.43
N ILE A 51 -13.15 6.82 2.04
CA ILE A 51 -13.53 5.68 2.88
C ILE A 51 -12.78 4.46 2.36
N PRO A 52 -11.63 4.08 2.94
CA PRO A 52 -10.92 2.88 2.53
C PRO A 52 -11.78 1.63 2.73
N GLU A 53 -11.85 0.77 1.72
CA GLU A 53 -12.56 -0.51 1.79
C GLU A 53 -11.63 -1.71 1.63
N LYS A 54 -10.44 -1.52 1.04
CA LYS A 54 -9.45 -2.57 0.84
C LYS A 54 -8.06 -1.99 0.54
N ILE A 55 -7.06 -2.83 0.72
CA ILE A 55 -5.71 -2.64 0.20
C ILE A 55 -5.52 -3.55 -1.01
N LEU A 56 -4.87 -3.05 -2.06
CA LEU A 56 -4.47 -3.83 -3.23
C LEU A 56 -2.95 -3.88 -3.28
N LEU A 57 -2.40 -5.09 -3.46
CA LEU A 57 -0.97 -5.29 -3.71
C LEU A 57 -0.74 -5.66 -5.18
N THR A 58 0.06 -4.88 -5.88
CA THR A 58 0.48 -5.18 -7.24
C THR A 58 1.46 -6.35 -7.26
N HIS A 59 2.43 -6.34 -6.33
CA HIS A 59 3.42 -7.40 -6.14
C HIS A 59 4.04 -7.39 -4.74
N GLY A 60 4.86 -8.40 -4.42
CA GLY A 60 5.39 -8.67 -3.08
C GLY A 60 6.71 -7.98 -2.69
N HIS A 61 7.16 -6.93 -3.39
CA HIS A 61 8.36 -6.21 -2.96
C HIS A 61 8.11 -5.37 -1.70
N ILE A 62 9.13 -5.22 -0.86
CA ILE A 62 9.03 -4.58 0.45
C ILE A 62 8.60 -3.12 0.39
N ASP A 63 9.07 -2.37 -0.61
CA ASP A 63 8.69 -0.98 -0.83
C ASP A 63 7.25 -0.79 -1.31
N HIS A 64 6.55 -1.89 -1.67
CA HIS A 64 5.12 -1.90 -2.00
C HIS A 64 4.25 -2.53 -0.91
N ALA A 65 4.72 -3.61 -0.27
CA ALA A 65 3.92 -4.42 0.66
C ALA A 65 4.30 -4.24 2.14
N GLY A 66 5.42 -3.58 2.44
CA GLY A 66 6.01 -3.51 3.78
C GLY A 66 5.10 -2.97 4.88
N GLY A 67 4.21 -2.02 4.56
CA GLY A 67 3.24 -1.42 5.48
C GLY A 67 1.81 -1.96 5.35
N ALA A 68 1.56 -2.92 4.45
CA ALA A 68 0.20 -3.31 4.08
C ALA A 68 -0.57 -4.00 5.22
N ALA A 69 0.08 -4.92 5.94
CA ALA A 69 -0.54 -5.62 7.06
C ALA A 69 -0.93 -4.68 8.20
N GLU A 70 -0.02 -3.77 8.57
CA GLU A 70 -0.27 -2.79 9.63
C GLU A 70 -1.38 -1.80 9.23
N LEU A 71 -1.37 -1.29 8.00
CA LEU A 71 -2.42 -0.39 7.52
C LEU A 71 -3.79 -1.09 7.45
N ALA A 72 -3.83 -2.34 7.01
CA ALA A 72 -5.05 -3.15 6.97
C ALA A 72 -5.65 -3.32 8.37
N GLU A 73 -4.82 -3.59 9.38
CA GLU A 73 -5.24 -3.71 10.77
C GLU A 73 -5.78 -2.39 11.31
N LEU A 74 -5.04 -1.29 11.12
CA LEU A 74 -5.42 0.06 11.56
C LEU A 74 -6.76 0.51 10.98
N LEU A 75 -7.06 0.13 9.74
CA LEU A 75 -8.29 0.49 9.04
C LEU A 75 -9.38 -0.58 9.13
N SER A 76 -9.06 -1.77 9.67
CA SER A 76 -9.95 -2.94 9.70
C SER A 76 -10.51 -3.33 8.31
N ILE A 77 -9.63 -3.38 7.30
CA ILE A 77 -9.98 -3.68 5.90
C ILE A 77 -9.17 -4.87 5.35
N PRO A 78 -9.71 -5.62 4.37
CA PRO A 78 -8.97 -6.71 3.73
C PRO A 78 -7.83 -6.22 2.84
N ILE A 79 -6.86 -7.11 2.62
CA ILE A 79 -5.84 -7.01 1.57
C ILE A 79 -6.23 -7.98 0.45
N GLU A 80 -6.18 -7.51 -0.80
CA GLU A 80 -6.35 -8.32 -2.00
C GLU A 80 -5.08 -8.27 -2.87
N GLY A 81 -4.74 -9.40 -3.48
CA GLY A 81 -3.46 -9.59 -4.14
C GLY A 81 -2.31 -9.89 -3.17
N SER A 82 -1.07 -9.96 -3.64
CA SER A 82 -0.68 -9.99 -5.06
C SER A 82 -0.92 -11.38 -5.68
N HIS A 83 -0.39 -11.65 -6.88
CA HIS A 83 -0.50 -12.96 -7.50
C HIS A 83 0.16 -14.04 -6.61
N GLU A 84 -0.35 -15.28 -6.63
CA GLU A 84 0.15 -16.40 -5.80
C GLU A 84 1.66 -16.69 -5.97
N ALA A 85 2.21 -16.31 -7.13
CA ALA A 85 3.63 -16.43 -7.44
C ALA A 85 4.53 -15.60 -6.50
N ASP A 86 3.99 -14.55 -5.88
CA ASP A 86 4.72 -13.69 -4.94
C ASP A 86 4.70 -14.22 -3.50
N ALA A 87 4.09 -15.38 -3.22
CA ALA A 87 4.02 -15.93 -1.87
C ALA A 87 5.38 -15.98 -1.17
N THR A 88 6.44 -16.31 -1.92
CA THR A 88 7.82 -16.32 -1.39
C THR A 88 8.36 -14.91 -1.12
N LEU A 89 8.04 -13.92 -1.96
CA LEU A 89 8.44 -12.53 -1.73
C LEU A 89 7.76 -11.97 -0.48
N LEU A 90 6.44 -12.17 -0.36
CA LEU A 90 5.63 -11.75 0.79
C LEU A 90 6.08 -12.41 2.09
N ALA A 91 6.39 -13.71 2.05
CA ALA A 91 6.92 -14.44 3.22
C ALA A 91 8.29 -13.92 3.69
N ASN A 92 9.05 -13.27 2.80
CA ASN A 92 10.41 -12.82 3.06
C ASN A 92 10.56 -11.29 3.14
N LEU A 93 9.48 -10.52 3.33
CA LEU A 93 9.52 -9.05 3.34
C LEU A 93 10.65 -8.48 4.23
N ALA A 94 10.79 -8.97 5.46
CA ALA A 94 11.83 -8.51 6.38
C ALA A 94 13.26 -8.77 5.87
N ALA A 95 13.47 -9.82 5.08
CA ALA A 95 14.77 -10.15 4.51
C ALA A 95 15.12 -9.29 3.28
N GLN A 96 14.13 -8.71 2.59
CA GLN A 96 14.37 -7.89 1.41
C GLN A 96 15.10 -6.57 1.72
N SER A 97 14.99 -6.06 2.94
CA SER A 97 15.77 -4.89 3.41
C SER A 97 17.11 -5.27 4.05
N ALA A 98 17.44 -6.56 4.14
CA ALA A 98 18.67 -7.01 4.77
C ALA A 98 19.88 -6.69 3.87
N TRP A 99 20.86 -5.99 4.42
CA TRP A 99 22.13 -5.76 3.74
C TRP A 99 22.91 -7.08 3.67
N PRO A 100 23.25 -7.61 2.48
CA PRO A 100 24.04 -8.82 2.40
C PRO A 100 25.43 -8.56 2.99
N ALA A 101 25.95 -9.50 3.78
CA ALA A 101 27.29 -9.39 4.35
C ALA A 101 28.39 -9.22 3.27
N SER A 102 28.11 -9.62 2.03
CA SER A 102 28.98 -9.49 0.86
C SER A 102 29.04 -8.09 0.25
N VAL A 103 28.16 -7.16 0.64
CA VAL A 103 28.08 -5.80 0.08
C VAL A 103 28.70 -4.77 1.06
N ARG A 104 29.54 -5.22 2.01
CA ARG A 104 30.36 -4.35 2.87
C ARG A 104 31.73 -4.11 2.27
#